data_AF-A0A6S6RT44-F1
#
_entry.id   AF-A0A6S6RT44-F1
#
_cell.length_a   1.000
_cell.length_b   1.000
_cell.length_c   1.000
_cell.angle_alpha   90.00
_cell.angle_beta   90.00
_cell.angle_gamma   90.00
#
_symmetry.space_group_name_H-M   'P 1'
#
loop_
_entity.id
_entity.type
_entity.pdbx_description
1 polymer ?
#
loop_
_entity_poly.entity_id
_entity_poly.type
_entity_poly.pdbx_seq_one_letter_code
_entity_poly.pdbx_strand_id
1 'polypeptide(L)' 'MSYSIDFRCKVIFTMEEEGLSIRETAKQFRIGSASVWRWINQIEPKAHRLRVSEKSINSS' A
#
# COMPACT_ATOMS: atom_id res chain seq x y z
N MET A 1 11.05 14.07 -6.06
CA MET A 1 11.28 13.34 -4.78
C MET A 1 10.95 11.88 -4.98
N SER A 2 11.97 11.01 -4.89
CA SER A 2 11.77 9.56 -4.96
C SER A 2 11.56 9.01 -3.56
N TYR A 3 10.32 8.66 -3.22
CA TYR A 3 10.02 7.90 -2.01
C TYR A 3 10.50 6.45 -2.18
N SER A 4 11.04 5.82 -1.14
CA SER A 4 11.45 4.41 -1.18
C SER A 4 10.24 3.48 -1.36
N ILE A 5 10.44 2.27 -1.88
CA ILE A 5 9.33 1.31 -2.06
C ILE A 5 8.70 0.94 -0.72
N ASP A 6 9.51 0.76 0.33
CA ASP A 6 9.05 0.42 1.68
C ASP A 6 8.14 1.49 2.25
N PHE A 7 8.50 2.77 2.06
CA PHE A 7 7.67 3.89 2.49
C PHE A 7 6.31 3.87 1.79
N ARG A 8 6.30 3.65 0.46
CA ARG A 8 5.05 3.61 -0.29
C ARG A 8 4.18 2.41 0.14
N CYS A 9 4.78 1.23 0.35
CA CYS A 9 4.06 0.07 0.85
C CYS A 9 3.47 0.32 2.23
N LYS A 10 4.23 0.95 3.14
CA LYS A 10 3.72 1.34 4.46
C LYS A 10 2.51 2.27 4.36
N VAL A 11 2.57 3.29 3.51
CA VAL A 11 1.47 4.23 3.29
C VAL A 11 0.20 3.52 2.81
N ILE A 12 0.32 2.61 1.85
CA ILE A 12 -0.83 1.84 1.33
C ILE A 12 -1.37 0.89 2.39
N PHE A 13 -0.51 0.19 3.12
CA PHE A 13 -0.93 -0.73 4.17
C PHE A 13 -1.67 -0.01 5.31
N THR A 14 -1.16 1.13 5.77
CA THR A 14 -1.84 1.96 6.77
C THR A 14 -3.19 2.45 6.25
N MET A 15 -3.30 2.82 4.97
CA MET A 15 -4.57 3.25 4.38
C MET A 15 -5.62 2.12 4.42
N GLU A 16 -5.22 0.88 4.06
CA GLU A 16 -6.10 -0.29 4.11
C GLU A 16 -6.47 -0.70 5.54
N GLU A 17 -5.48 -0.73 6.44
CA GLU A 17 -5.65 -1.15 7.84
C GLU A 17 -6.55 -0.18 8.62
N GLU A 18 -6.38 1.12 8.42
CA GLU A 18 -7.14 2.17 9.11
C GLU A 18 -8.42 2.57 8.34
N GLY A 19 -8.65 2.04 7.14
CA GLY A 19 -9.82 2.37 6.32
C GLY A 19 -9.86 3.83 5.84
N LEU A 20 -8.69 4.46 5.68
CA LEU A 20 -8.57 5.87 5.34
C LEU A 20 -8.83 6.15 3.86
N SER A 21 -9.34 7.35 3.57
CA SER A 21 -9.34 7.85 2.19
C SER A 21 -7.95 8.29 1.73
N ILE A 22 -7.78 8.42 0.41
CA ILE A 22 -6.56 8.97 -0.22
C ILE A 22 -6.18 10.34 0.37
N ARG A 23 -7.17 11.19 0.65
CA ARG A 23 -6.94 12.55 1.18
C ARG A 23 -6.46 12.50 2.63
N GLU A 24 -7.07 11.66 3.46
CA GLU A 24 -6.68 11.49 4.86
C GLU A 24 -5.28 10.89 4.97
N THR A 25 -5.01 9.85 4.20
CA THR A 25 -3.68 9.23 4.09
C THR A 25 -2.62 10.26 3.66
N ALA A 26 -2.91 11.05 2.62
CA ALA A 26 -2.02 12.09 2.15
C ALA A 26 -1.71 13.13 3.24
N LYS A 27 -2.72 13.52 4.02
CA LYS A 27 -2.57 14.45 5.16
C LYS A 27 -1.73 13.84 6.29
N GLN A 28 -1.96 12.57 6.64
CA GLN A 28 -1.24 11.84 7.68
C GLN A 28 0.24 11.72 7.38
N PHE A 29 0.58 11.39 6.14
CA PHE A 29 1.98 11.23 5.70
C PHE A 29 2.60 12.52 5.13
N ARG A 30 1.85 13.64 5.11
CA ARG A 30 2.27 14.93 4.54
C ARG A 30 2.81 14.83 3.12
N ILE A 31 2.13 14.04 2.29
CA ILE A 31 2.45 13.83 0.87
C ILE A 31 1.30 14.32 -0.01
N GLY A 32 1.55 14.39 -1.32
CA GLY A 32 0.50 14.75 -2.28
C GLY A 32 -0.49 13.59 -2.51
N SER A 33 -1.79 13.87 -2.56
CA SER A 33 -2.84 12.88 -2.86
C SER A 33 -2.62 12.16 -4.19
N ALA A 34 -2.08 12.86 -5.21
CA ALA A 34 -1.70 12.26 -6.48
C ALA A 34 -0.62 11.17 -6.35
N SER A 35 0.27 11.29 -5.35
CA SER A 35 1.30 10.29 -5.08
C SER A 35 0.67 9.01 -4.51
N VAL A 36 -0.25 9.15 -3.56
CA VAL A 36 -0.99 8.02 -2.98
C VAL A 36 -1.80 7.31 -4.06
N TRP A 37 -2.57 8.04 -4.86
CA TRP A 37 -3.33 7.47 -5.97
C TRP A 37 -2.44 6.73 -6.96
N ARG A 38 -1.28 7.30 -7.32
CA ARG A 38 -0.31 6.65 -8.20
C ARG A 38 0.23 5.35 -7.58
N TRP A 39 0.48 5.32 -6.28
CA TRP A 39 1.01 4.13 -5.61
C TRP A 39 -0.02 3.02 -5.48
N ILE A 40 -1.29 3.32 -5.23
CA ILE A 40 -2.37 2.33 -5.30
C ILE A 40 -2.32 1.64 -6.66
N ASN A 41 -2.37 2.42 -7.75
CA ASN A 41 -2.38 1.87 -9.11
C ASN A 41 -1.05 1.18 -9.53
N GLN A 42 0.09 1.48 -8.89
CA GLN A 42 1.41 0.96 -9.29
C GLN A 42 1.95 -0.14 -8.37
N ILE A 43 1.55 -0.19 -7.11
CA ILE A 43 2.02 -1.14 -6.10
C ILE A 43 1.09 -2.35 -5.99
N GLU A 44 -0.23 -2.15 -6.11
CA GLU A 44 -1.20 -3.25 -6.11
C GLU A 44 -0.90 -4.40 -7.10
N PRO A 45 -0.41 -4.17 -8.34
CA PRO A 45 -0.06 -5.29 -9.22
C PRO A 45 1.13 -6.14 -8.73
N LYS A 46 1.89 -5.71 -7.71
CA LYS A 46 3.01 -6.48 -7.12
C LYS A 46 2.75 -6.98 -5.71
N ALA A 47 2.03 -6.23 -4.86
CA ALA A 47 1.78 -6.63 -3.47
C ALA A 47 0.79 -7.81 -3.36
N HIS A 48 -0.21 -7.90 -4.27
CA HIS A 48 -1.15 -9.01 -4.29
C HIS A 48 -0.50 -10.37 -4.64
N ARG A 49 0.73 -10.38 -5.18
CA ARG A 49 1.45 -11.64 -5.45
C ARG A 49 2.19 -12.20 -4.24
N LEU A 50 2.54 -11.37 -3.24
CA LEU A 50 3.28 -11.84 -2.07
C LEU A 50 2.35 -12.49 -1.02
N ARG A 51 1.13 -11.98 -0.84
CA ARG A 51 0.17 -12.55 0.12
C ARG A 51 -0.46 -13.87 -0.30
N VAL A 52 -0.34 -14.29 -1.56
CA VAL A 52 -0.85 -15.60 -2.02
C VAL A 52 0.18 -16.72 -1.76
N SER A 53 1.45 -16.40 -1.49
CA SER A 53 2.48 -17.43 -1.25
C SER A 53 2.57 -17.95 0.19
N GLU A 54 1.87 -17.33 1.16
CA GLU A 54 1.91 -17.70 2.58
C GLU A 54 0.66 -18.45 3.09
N LYS A 55 -0.24 -18.88 2.19
CA LYS A 55 -1.43 -19.70 2.54
C LYS A 55 -1.51 -21.05 1.82
N SER A 56 -0.37 -21.62 1.41
CA SER A 56 -0.33 -22.97 0.84
C SER A 56 0.60 -23.91 1.61
N ILE A 57 0.47 -24.00 2.93
CA ILE A 57 0.94 -25.16 3.69
C ILE A 57 0.06 -25.31 4.93
N ASN A 58 -0.90 -26.23 4.85
CA ASN A 58 -1.52 -27.02 5.92
C ASN A 58 -3.00 -27.34 5.59
N SER A 59 -3.17 -28.30 4.68
CA SER A 59 -4.37 -29.14 4.61
C SER A 59 -3.95 -30.53 4.11
N SER A 60 -3.56 -31.40 5.03
CA SER A 60 -3.50 -32.87 4.86
C SER A 60 -3.73 -33.51 6.23
#